data_AF-A0A165RJP6-F1
#
_entry.id   AF-A0A165RJP6-F1
#
_cell.length_a   1.000
_cell.length_b   1.000
_cell.length_c   1.000
_cell.angle_alpha   90.00
_cell.angle_beta   90.00
_cell.angle_gamma   90.00
#
_symmetry.space_group_name_H-M   'P 1'
#
loop_
_entity.id
_entity.type
_entity.pdbx_description
1 polymer ?
#
loop_
_entity_poly.entity_id
_entity_poly.type
_entity_poly.pdbx_seq_one_letter_code
_entity_poly.pdbx_strand_id
1 'polypeptide(L)'
;MASFPPLPDATASEESALRKASDTLSGMLGSSDPLLPMSSDTPSTSMTTYTRPSTPSGPPLLNVPPAQDPLLHFFTSMVMKDGKRQLAQRITSRTLLYLHTFTRAPPLPILRKAILTASPAVRIASSKVGAKTVHRPIPLTEKQRTFYGILWIKRAAEKRPGMTAEERLARELIAVIEGSSPVLKIRDDIHKMATVNRGNAGTRV
;
A
#
# COMPACT_ATOMS: atom_id res chain seq x y z
N MET A 1 -41.55 27.48 -26.58
CA MET A 1 -40.71 27.41 -27.79
C MET A 1 -39.82 28.64 -27.78
N ALA A 2 -38.59 28.52 -27.26
CA ALA A 2 -37.63 29.60 -27.24
C ALA A 2 -36.42 29.16 -28.08
N SER A 3 -36.16 29.96 -29.10
CA SER A 3 -35.25 29.75 -30.21
C SER A 3 -33.78 29.74 -29.76
N PHE A 4 -33.03 28.75 -30.25
CA PHE A 4 -31.60 28.60 -30.08
C PHE A 4 -30.86 29.63 -30.97
N PRO A 5 -29.86 30.39 -30.48
CA PRO A 5 -28.99 31.18 -31.34
C PRO A 5 -27.86 30.30 -31.96
N PRO A 6 -27.44 30.57 -33.21
CA PRO A 6 -26.46 29.75 -33.93
C PRO A 6 -25.00 29.99 -33.49
N LEU A 7 -24.19 28.94 -33.63
CA LEU A 7 -22.74 28.90 -33.40
C LEU A 7 -21.98 29.63 -34.53
N PRO A 8 -20.86 30.33 -34.23
CA PRO A 8 -20.00 30.91 -35.26
C PRO A 8 -19.01 29.89 -35.86
N ASP A 9 -19.00 29.79 -37.20
CA ASP A 9 -17.95 29.14 -37.99
C ASP A 9 -16.64 29.94 -37.92
N ALA A 10 -15.55 29.30 -37.48
CA ALA A 10 -14.21 29.88 -37.44
C ALA A 10 -13.22 28.99 -38.19
N THR A 11 -13.26 29.06 -39.52
CA THR A 11 -12.28 28.47 -40.45
C THR A 11 -11.45 29.58 -41.09
N ALA A 12 -10.47 30.16 -40.37
CA ALA A 12 -9.46 31.07 -40.98
C ALA A 12 -8.29 31.46 -40.05
N SER A 13 -7.85 30.62 -39.10
CA SER A 13 -6.79 31.01 -38.14
C SER A 13 -5.61 30.04 -38.00
N GLU A 14 -5.57 28.91 -38.73
CA GLU A 14 -4.53 27.89 -38.53
C GLU A 14 -3.46 27.81 -39.63
N GLU A 15 -3.56 28.57 -40.72
CA GLU A 15 -2.53 28.55 -41.79
C GLU A 15 -1.39 29.58 -41.63
N SER A 16 -1.49 30.56 -40.73
CA SER A 16 -0.44 31.60 -40.60
C SER A 16 0.67 31.26 -39.59
N ALA A 17 0.62 30.10 -38.92
CA ALA A 17 1.59 29.73 -37.89
C ALA A 17 2.79 28.89 -38.42
N LEU A 18 2.71 28.37 -39.65
CA LEU A 18 3.75 27.51 -40.24
C LEU A 18 4.76 28.25 -41.14
N ARG A 19 4.65 29.57 -41.30
CA ARG A 19 5.56 30.39 -42.14
C ARG A 19 6.68 31.12 -41.39
N LYS A 20 6.81 30.94 -40.07
CA LYS A 20 7.86 31.60 -39.25
C LYS A 20 9.06 30.72 -38.90
N ALA A 21 9.23 29.57 -39.57
CA ALA A 21 10.28 28.61 -39.25
C ALA A 21 11.46 28.54 -40.24
N SER A 22 11.52 29.39 -41.28
CA SER A 22 12.55 29.27 -42.34
C SER A 22 13.52 30.43 -42.53
N ASP A 23 13.36 31.57 -41.84
CA ASP A 23 14.05 32.82 -42.21
C ASP A 23 15.14 33.33 -41.25
N THR A 24 15.73 32.48 -40.41
CA THR A 24 16.87 32.90 -39.55
C THR A 24 18.05 31.94 -39.63
N LEU A 25 18.48 31.62 -40.85
CA LEU A 25 19.72 30.90 -41.15
C LEU A 25 20.57 31.64 -42.21
N SER A 26 20.97 32.89 -41.94
CA SER A 26 22.07 33.47 -42.68
C SER A 26 22.72 34.63 -41.96
N GLY A 27 24.03 34.51 -41.71
CA GLY A 27 24.88 35.61 -41.26
C GLY A 27 25.52 35.36 -39.91
N MET A 28 26.65 34.65 -39.90
CA MET A 28 27.93 35.16 -39.38
C MET A 28 28.98 34.04 -39.42
N LEU A 29 29.52 33.83 -40.63
CA LEU A 29 30.85 33.27 -40.87
C LEU A 29 31.90 34.36 -40.64
N GLY A 30 33.01 34.03 -39.98
CA GLY A 30 34.21 34.89 -40.01
C GLY A 30 35.34 34.49 -39.07
N SER A 31 36.52 34.24 -39.67
CA SER A 31 37.89 34.02 -39.12
C SER A 31 38.13 32.73 -38.31
N SER A 32 38.86 31.70 -38.78
CA SER A 32 40.23 31.59 -39.34
C SER A 32 41.36 31.87 -38.34
N ASP A 33 42.07 30.82 -37.90
CA ASP A 33 43.49 30.58 -38.26
C ASP A 33 44.16 29.41 -37.46
N PRO A 34 45.26 28.80 -37.97
CA PRO A 34 45.60 27.39 -37.73
C PRO A 34 47.06 27.08 -37.25
N LEU A 35 47.39 25.76 -37.11
CA LEU A 35 48.73 25.07 -37.10
C LEU A 35 49.59 25.17 -35.80
N LEU A 36 50.34 24.20 -35.24
CA LEU A 36 50.84 22.81 -35.43
C LEU A 36 51.62 22.42 -34.11
N PRO A 37 52.54 21.42 -33.98
CA PRO A 37 52.37 19.95 -33.98
C PRO A 37 53.11 19.18 -32.82
N MET A 38 52.77 17.87 -32.70
CA MET A 38 53.55 16.67 -32.29
C MET A 38 54.76 16.72 -31.33
N SER A 39 54.83 15.77 -30.37
CA SER A 39 56.08 15.14 -29.87
C SER A 39 55.81 13.83 -29.10
N SER A 40 56.78 12.91 -29.19
CA SER A 40 56.78 11.48 -28.85
C SER A 40 57.50 11.15 -27.53
N ASP A 41 57.37 9.87 -27.11
CA ASP A 41 58.32 9.05 -26.31
C ASP A 41 58.12 8.85 -24.77
N THR A 42 57.50 7.69 -24.41
CA THR A 42 57.87 6.55 -23.49
C THR A 42 58.67 6.72 -22.16
N PRO A 43 58.85 5.70 -21.24
CA PRO A 43 58.02 4.56 -20.74
C PRO A 43 58.11 4.25 -19.19
N SER A 44 57.30 3.27 -18.72
CA SER A 44 57.51 2.24 -17.64
C SER A 44 57.75 2.59 -16.15
N THR A 45 56.88 2.08 -15.25
CA THR A 45 57.21 1.61 -13.86
C THR A 45 56.14 0.64 -13.35
N SER A 46 56.59 -0.35 -12.57
CA SER A 46 56.08 -1.70 -12.30
C SER A 46 55.06 -1.91 -11.16
N MET A 47 54.24 -2.95 -11.32
CA MET A 47 53.67 -3.91 -10.33
C MET A 47 52.88 -3.41 -9.09
N THR A 48 51.59 -3.72 -9.05
CA THR A 48 50.91 -4.41 -7.92
C THR A 48 49.64 -5.09 -8.47
N THR A 49 49.66 -6.42 -8.62
CA THR A 49 48.45 -7.19 -8.92
C THR A 49 47.61 -7.32 -7.66
N TYR A 50 46.57 -6.49 -7.53
CA TYR A 50 45.53 -6.68 -6.53
C TYR A 50 44.61 -7.83 -6.99
N THR A 51 44.78 -9.02 -6.42
CA THR A 51 43.83 -10.12 -6.57
C THR A 51 42.51 -9.69 -5.96
N ARG A 52 41.58 -9.25 -6.81
CA ARG A 52 40.24 -8.84 -6.41
C ARG A 52 39.54 -10.05 -5.74
N PRO A 53 39.03 -9.94 -4.50
CA PRO A 53 38.20 -11.00 -3.95
C PRO A 53 37.00 -11.19 -4.87
N SER A 54 36.82 -12.39 -5.41
CA SER A 54 35.70 -12.75 -6.26
C SER A 54 34.41 -12.56 -5.46
N THR A 55 33.76 -11.43 -5.69
CA THR A 55 32.38 -11.23 -5.27
C THR A 55 31.57 -12.35 -5.93
N PRO A 56 30.79 -13.15 -5.19
CA PRO A 56 29.91 -14.13 -5.82
C PRO A 56 28.96 -13.37 -6.75
N SER A 57 29.25 -13.45 -8.04
CA SER A 57 28.48 -12.89 -9.14
C SER A 57 27.26 -13.78 -9.35
N GLY A 58 26.25 -13.57 -8.51
CA GLY A 58 24.91 -14.08 -8.74
C GLY A 58 23.92 -13.27 -7.92
N PRO A 59 22.71 -12.99 -8.44
CA PRO A 59 21.62 -12.56 -7.57
C PRO A 59 21.52 -13.58 -6.43
N PRO A 60 21.29 -13.16 -5.16
CA PRO A 60 21.11 -14.12 -4.08
C PRO A 60 20.06 -15.13 -4.55
N LEU A 61 20.41 -16.42 -4.54
CA LEU A 61 19.51 -17.49 -4.95
C LEU A 61 18.20 -17.24 -4.22
N LEU A 62 17.21 -16.79 -4.97
CA LEU A 62 15.88 -16.51 -4.49
C LEU A 62 15.30 -17.90 -4.23
N ASN A 63 15.61 -18.48 -3.07
CA ASN A 63 14.87 -19.62 -2.56
C ASN A 63 13.50 -19.06 -2.22
N VAL A 64 12.65 -18.91 -3.24
CA VAL A 64 11.29 -18.42 -3.10
C VAL A 64 10.53 -19.56 -2.43
N PRO A 65 10.23 -19.49 -1.12
CA PRO A 65 9.28 -20.43 -0.55
C PRO A 65 7.98 -20.34 -1.36
N PRO A 66 7.19 -21.43 -1.46
CA PRO A 66 5.94 -21.41 -2.20
C PRO A 66 5.13 -20.19 -1.80
N ALA A 67 4.41 -19.59 -2.78
CA ALA A 67 3.60 -18.39 -2.61
C ALA A 67 2.50 -18.62 -1.56
N GLN A 68 2.87 -18.57 -0.29
CA GLN A 68 1.95 -18.53 0.83
C GLN A 68 1.20 -17.21 0.70
N ASP A 69 -0.13 -17.27 0.76
CA ASP A 69 -0.95 -16.06 0.72
C ASP A 69 -0.42 -15.07 1.78
N PRO A 70 0.09 -13.88 1.39
CA PRO A 70 0.69 -12.93 2.32
C PRO A 70 -0.29 -12.52 3.41
N LEU A 71 -1.58 -12.51 3.09
CA LEU A 71 -2.64 -12.22 4.06
C LEU A 71 -2.79 -13.33 5.10
N LEU A 72 -2.69 -14.59 4.68
CA LEU A 72 -2.75 -15.74 5.59
C LEU A 72 -1.51 -15.82 6.48
N HIS A 73 -0.33 -15.53 5.92
CA HIS A 73 0.90 -15.41 6.69
C HIS A 73 0.75 -14.33 7.77
N PHE A 74 0.27 -13.14 7.38
CA PHE A 74 0.05 -12.03 8.30
C PHE A 74 -1.00 -12.34 9.38
N PHE A 75 -2.10 -12.99 9.01
CA PHE A 75 -3.11 -13.48 9.95
C PHE A 75 -2.52 -14.47 10.97
N THR A 76 -1.70 -15.42 10.50
CA THR A 76 -1.02 -16.39 11.37
C THR A 76 -0.08 -15.69 12.35
N SER A 77 0.69 -14.70 11.88
CA SER A 77 1.55 -13.88 12.76
C SER A 77 0.76 -13.13 13.83
N MET A 78 -0.43 -12.63 13.50
CA MET A 78 -1.32 -11.92 14.45
C MET A 78 -1.97 -12.84 15.48
N VAL A 79 -2.25 -14.09 15.10
CA VAL A 79 -2.79 -15.13 15.99
C VAL A 79 -1.71 -15.67 16.93
N MET A 80 -0.44 -15.65 16.51
CA MET A 80 0.69 -16.16 17.29
C MET A 80 0.80 -15.51 18.68
N LYS A 81 1.05 -16.35 19.69
CA LYS A 81 1.34 -15.97 21.07
C LYS A 81 2.66 -16.61 21.48
N ASP A 82 3.45 -15.90 22.29
CA ASP A 82 4.71 -16.40 22.87
C ASP A 82 5.73 -16.98 21.86
N GLY A 83 5.72 -16.49 20.61
CA GLY A 83 6.61 -17.00 19.55
C GLY A 83 6.27 -18.40 19.02
N LYS A 84 5.15 -19.02 19.45
CA LYS A 84 4.76 -20.38 19.06
C LYS A 84 4.14 -20.43 17.66
N ARG A 85 4.96 -20.28 16.62
CA ARG A 85 4.52 -20.23 15.20
C ARG A 85 3.77 -21.49 14.75
N GLN A 86 4.27 -22.67 15.12
CA GLN A 86 3.64 -23.94 14.71
C GLN A 86 2.22 -24.09 15.30
N LEU A 87 2.03 -23.66 16.55
CA LEU A 87 0.72 -23.65 17.21
C LEU A 87 -0.21 -22.66 16.49
N ALA A 88 0.27 -21.46 16.18
CA ALA A 88 -0.50 -20.46 15.43
C ALA A 88 -0.93 -20.94 14.04
N GLN A 89 -0.04 -21.66 13.33
CA GLN A 89 -0.36 -22.30 12.05
C GLN A 89 -1.46 -23.35 12.22
N ARG A 90 -1.37 -24.22 13.24
CA ARG A 90 -2.43 -25.21 13.52
C ARG A 90 -3.77 -24.54 13.81
N ILE A 91 -3.79 -23.49 14.62
CA ILE A 91 -5.01 -22.71 14.91
C ILE A 91 -5.59 -22.14 13.62
N THR A 92 -4.75 -21.55 12.78
CA THR A 92 -5.18 -20.92 11.52
C THR A 92 -5.76 -21.96 10.56
N SER A 93 -5.07 -23.09 10.34
CA SER A 93 -5.54 -24.18 9.49
C SER A 93 -6.88 -24.75 9.97
N ARG A 94 -7.03 -24.96 11.28
CA ARG A 94 -8.30 -25.42 11.89
C ARG A 94 -9.41 -24.38 11.79
N THR A 95 -9.10 -23.09 11.92
CA THR A 95 -10.07 -22.00 11.73
C THR A 95 -10.62 -22.02 10.31
N LEU A 96 -9.76 -22.21 9.30
CA LEU A 96 -10.18 -22.36 7.90
C LEU A 96 -11.05 -23.61 7.69
N LEU A 97 -10.73 -24.73 8.36
CA LEU A 97 -11.55 -25.93 8.33
C LEU A 97 -12.95 -25.65 8.90
N TYR A 98 -13.05 -25.01 10.06
CA TYR A 98 -14.34 -24.65 10.66
C TYR A 98 -15.16 -23.71 9.77
N LEU A 99 -14.51 -22.71 9.17
CA LEU A 99 -15.17 -21.84 8.18
C LEU A 99 -15.77 -22.63 7.02
N HIS A 100 -15.00 -23.57 6.47
CA HIS A 100 -15.48 -24.44 5.39
C HIS A 100 -16.64 -25.32 5.85
N THR A 101 -16.59 -25.88 7.06
CA THR A 101 -17.70 -26.71 7.58
C THR A 101 -18.99 -25.93 7.78
N PHE A 102 -18.91 -24.68 8.24
CA PHE A 102 -20.10 -23.85 8.49
C PHE A 102 -20.70 -23.27 7.22
N THR A 103 -19.87 -22.82 6.28
CA THR A 103 -20.33 -22.12 5.07
C THR A 103 -20.44 -22.99 3.84
N ARG A 104 -19.82 -24.19 3.86
CA ARG A 104 -19.69 -25.11 2.71
C ARG A 104 -19.04 -24.47 1.47
N ALA A 105 -18.30 -23.38 1.66
CA ALA A 105 -17.66 -22.60 0.63
C ALA A 105 -16.13 -22.52 0.85
N PRO A 106 -15.34 -22.11 -0.15
CA PRO A 106 -13.90 -21.96 0.02
C PRO A 106 -13.60 -20.90 1.12
N PRO A 107 -12.76 -21.22 2.13
CA PRO A 107 -12.60 -20.38 3.32
C PRO A 107 -11.71 -19.15 3.10
N LEU A 108 -10.78 -19.19 2.14
CA LEU A 108 -9.89 -18.07 1.83
C LEU A 108 -10.62 -16.79 1.36
N PRO A 109 -11.52 -16.83 0.36
CA PRO A 109 -12.24 -15.62 -0.07
C PRO A 109 -13.15 -15.08 1.03
N ILE A 110 -13.73 -15.95 1.86
CA ILE A 110 -14.55 -15.58 3.02
C ILE A 110 -13.70 -14.80 4.03
N LEU A 111 -12.53 -15.33 4.39
CA LEU A 111 -11.60 -14.68 5.31
C LEU A 111 -11.15 -13.31 4.77
N ARG A 112 -10.81 -13.20 3.47
CA ARG A 112 -10.46 -11.92 2.84
C ARG A 112 -11.62 -10.92 2.90
N LYS A 113 -12.84 -11.35 2.55
CA LYS A 113 -14.04 -10.51 2.59
C LYS A 113 -14.34 -10.02 4.01
N ALA A 114 -14.23 -10.90 5.01
CA ALA A 114 -14.43 -10.55 6.41
C ALA A 114 -13.43 -9.48 6.88
N ILE A 115 -12.14 -9.66 6.57
CA ILE A 115 -11.10 -8.70 6.95
C ILE A 115 -11.30 -7.35 6.27
N LEU A 116 -11.63 -7.34 4.97
CA LEU A 116 -11.92 -6.10 4.23
C LEU A 116 -13.11 -5.35 4.86
N THR A 117 -14.17 -6.09 5.20
CA THR A 117 -15.37 -5.51 5.83
C THR A 117 -15.05 -4.96 7.23
N ALA A 118 -14.26 -5.67 8.03
CA ALA A 118 -13.85 -5.21 9.37
C ALA A 118 -12.84 -4.04 9.32
N SER A 119 -12.12 -3.86 8.21
CA SER A 119 -11.00 -2.93 8.14
C SER A 119 -11.47 -1.46 8.14
N PRO A 120 -10.92 -0.60 9.02
CA PRO A 120 -11.20 0.83 9.00
C PRO A 120 -10.32 1.56 7.97
N ALA A 121 -10.85 2.60 7.33
CA ALA A 121 -10.06 3.45 6.42
C ALA A 121 -9.22 4.52 7.17
N VAL A 122 -9.66 4.90 8.37
CA VAL A 122 -9.10 6.00 9.17
C VAL A 122 -8.97 5.53 10.62
N ARG A 123 -7.92 5.95 11.31
CA ARG A 123 -7.83 5.87 12.78
C ARG A 123 -7.90 7.27 13.37
N ILE A 124 -8.25 7.37 14.65
CA ILE A 124 -8.31 8.66 15.34
C ILE A 124 -7.19 8.71 16.38
N ALA A 125 -6.41 9.78 16.33
CA ALA A 125 -5.43 10.13 17.35
C ALA A 125 -6.02 11.24 18.22
N SER A 126 -6.07 11.03 19.52
CA SER A 126 -6.36 12.09 20.49
C SER A 126 -5.07 12.80 20.84
N SER A 127 -5.04 14.12 20.69
CA SER A 127 -3.96 14.97 21.20
C SER A 127 -4.54 16.09 22.07
N LYS A 128 -3.79 16.53 23.07
CA LYS A 128 -4.17 17.66 23.91
C LYS A 128 -3.53 18.92 23.35
N VAL A 129 -4.34 19.92 23.04
CA VAL A 129 -3.88 21.22 22.54
C VAL A 129 -4.35 22.27 23.55
N GLY A 130 -3.43 22.75 24.39
CA GLY A 130 -3.74 23.62 25.52
C GLY A 130 -4.70 22.95 26.50
N ALA A 131 -5.87 23.56 26.71
CA ALA A 131 -6.91 23.07 27.61
C ALA A 131 -7.90 22.08 26.98
N LYS A 132 -7.90 21.90 25.65
CA LYS A 132 -8.88 21.06 24.93
C LYS A 132 -8.25 19.78 24.38
N THR A 133 -9.01 18.68 24.39
CA THR A 133 -8.63 17.44 23.70
C THR A 133 -9.20 17.46 22.28
N VAL A 134 -8.32 17.34 21.28
CA VAL A 134 -8.69 17.34 19.87
C VAL A 134 -8.53 15.93 19.30
N HIS A 135 -9.56 15.47 18.59
CA HIS A 135 -9.52 14.23 17.85
C HIS A 135 -9.10 14.50 16.41
N ARG A 136 -7.95 13.95 16.01
CA ARG A 136 -7.42 14.03 14.66
C ARG A 136 -7.65 12.72 13.91
N PRO A 137 -8.38 12.72 12.78
CA PRO A 137 -8.42 11.58 11.89
C PRO A 137 -7.12 11.45 11.09
N ILE A 138 -6.56 10.25 11.04
CA ILE A 138 -5.34 9.90 10.28
C ILE A 138 -5.68 8.76 9.31
N PRO A 139 -5.49 8.93 7.99
CA PRO A 139 -5.76 7.89 7.02
C PRO A 139 -4.79 6.71 7.21
N LEU A 140 -5.30 5.50 7.05
CA LEU A 140 -4.53 4.27 7.23
C LEU A 140 -3.99 3.74 5.90
N THR A 141 -2.73 3.28 5.91
CA THR A 141 -2.16 2.49 4.81
C THR A 141 -2.80 1.11 4.74
N GLU A 142 -2.81 0.46 3.58
CA GLU A 142 -3.45 -0.85 3.38
C GLU A 142 -3.03 -1.90 4.43
N LYS A 143 -1.72 -2.02 4.69
CA LYS A 143 -1.17 -2.90 5.73
C LYS A 143 -1.69 -2.57 7.14
N GLN A 144 -1.94 -1.30 7.43
CA GLN A 144 -2.51 -0.88 8.72
C GLN A 144 -4.01 -1.20 8.78
N ARG A 145 -4.75 -1.07 7.67
CA ARG A 145 -6.18 -1.42 7.61
C ARG A 145 -6.38 -2.91 7.88
N THR A 146 -5.61 -3.77 7.21
CA THR A 146 -5.65 -5.22 7.43
C THR A 146 -5.25 -5.57 8.86
N PHE A 147 -4.24 -4.90 9.43
CA PHE A 147 -3.85 -5.06 10.83
C PHE A 147 -5.01 -4.76 11.80
N TYR A 148 -5.64 -3.59 11.68
CA TYR A 148 -6.75 -3.22 12.57
C TYR A 148 -7.96 -4.14 12.40
N GLY A 149 -8.29 -4.53 11.17
CA GLY A 149 -9.35 -5.50 10.89
C GLY A 149 -9.12 -6.83 11.62
N ILE A 150 -7.92 -7.43 11.46
CA ILE A 150 -7.57 -8.69 12.13
C ILE A 150 -7.51 -8.52 13.65
N LEU A 151 -6.95 -7.42 14.15
CA LEU A 151 -6.83 -7.14 15.57
C LEU A 151 -8.21 -7.06 16.25
N TRP A 152 -9.17 -6.39 15.64
CA TRP A 152 -10.51 -6.27 16.20
C TRP A 152 -11.28 -7.58 16.15
N ILE A 153 -11.16 -8.35 15.07
CA ILE A 153 -11.73 -9.71 14.97
C ILE A 153 -11.16 -10.61 16.07
N LYS A 154 -9.83 -10.60 16.26
CA LYS A 154 -9.17 -11.38 17.31
C LYS A 154 -9.69 -11.01 18.70
N ARG A 155 -9.80 -9.71 19.00
CA ARG A 155 -10.32 -9.22 20.29
C ARG A 155 -11.79 -9.60 20.50
N ALA A 156 -12.62 -9.57 19.46
CA ALA A 156 -14.01 -10.01 19.54
C ALA A 156 -14.09 -11.52 19.82
N ALA A 157 -13.27 -12.32 19.13
CA ALA A 157 -13.22 -13.77 19.32
C ALA A 157 -12.77 -14.16 20.73
N GLU A 158 -11.80 -13.44 21.31
CA GLU A 158 -11.34 -13.68 22.68
C GLU A 158 -12.42 -13.42 23.73
N LYS A 159 -13.35 -12.48 23.47
CA LYS A 159 -14.46 -12.16 24.37
C LYS A 159 -15.57 -13.21 24.40
N ARG A 160 -15.70 -14.08 23.37
CA ARG A 160 -16.69 -15.16 23.40
C ARG A 160 -16.22 -16.28 24.36
N PRO A 161 -16.99 -16.65 25.38
CA PRO A 161 -16.67 -17.79 26.24
C PRO A 161 -17.13 -19.11 25.61
N GLY A 162 -16.62 -20.24 26.15
CA GLY A 162 -17.23 -21.56 25.96
C GLY A 162 -16.83 -22.36 24.71
N MET A 163 -15.85 -21.92 23.91
CA MET A 163 -15.44 -22.66 22.71
C MET A 163 -13.93 -22.63 22.48
N THR A 164 -13.46 -23.57 21.65
CA THR A 164 -12.05 -23.63 21.22
C THR A 164 -11.64 -22.33 20.51
N ALA A 165 -10.35 -21.98 20.56
CA ALA A 165 -9.89 -20.71 19.98
C ALA A 165 -10.14 -20.64 18.46
N GLU A 166 -10.00 -21.77 17.77
CA GLU A 166 -10.19 -21.89 16.33
C GLU A 166 -11.66 -21.70 15.93
N GLU A 167 -12.58 -22.29 16.69
CA GLU A 167 -14.02 -22.17 16.43
C GLU A 167 -14.53 -20.75 16.70
N ARG A 168 -14.04 -20.10 17.78
CA ARG A 168 -14.41 -18.71 18.08
C ARG A 168 -14.01 -17.75 16.96
N LEU A 169 -12.80 -17.92 16.41
CA LEU A 169 -12.34 -17.12 15.28
C LEU A 169 -13.21 -17.34 14.03
N ALA A 170 -13.54 -18.59 13.71
CA ALA A 170 -14.38 -18.91 12.55
C ALA A 170 -15.79 -18.30 12.67
N ARG A 171 -16.42 -18.42 13.85
CA ARG A 171 -17.74 -17.84 14.10
C ARG A 171 -17.75 -16.31 14.08
N GLU A 172 -16.68 -15.66 14.53
CA GLU A 172 -16.58 -14.20 14.39
C GLU A 172 -16.41 -13.77 12.94
N LEU A 173 -15.61 -14.48 12.15
CA LEU A 173 -15.44 -14.17 10.72
C LEU A 173 -16.78 -14.27 9.96
N ILE A 174 -17.61 -15.26 10.30
CA ILE A 174 -18.97 -15.39 9.74
C ILE A 174 -19.86 -14.23 10.21
N ALA A 175 -19.87 -13.93 11.52
CA ALA A 175 -20.68 -12.85 12.08
C ALA A 175 -20.31 -11.46 11.51
N VAL A 176 -19.06 -11.26 11.09
CA VAL A 176 -18.62 -10.04 10.39
C VAL A 176 -19.24 -9.97 9.00
N ILE A 177 -19.30 -11.08 8.28
CA ILE A 177 -19.90 -11.13 6.93
C ILE A 177 -21.41 -10.94 7.00
N GLU A 178 -22.05 -11.49 8.03
CA GLU A 178 -23.50 -11.35 8.27
C GLU A 178 -23.89 -9.97 8.81
N GLY A 179 -22.94 -9.14 9.25
CA GLY A 179 -23.23 -7.82 9.80
C GLY A 179 -23.55 -7.78 11.29
N SER A 180 -23.59 -8.93 11.98
CA SER A 180 -23.95 -9.01 13.40
C SER A 180 -22.79 -8.76 14.37
N SER A 181 -21.55 -8.72 13.90
CA SER A 181 -20.39 -8.62 14.78
C SER A 181 -20.28 -7.25 15.49
N PRO A 182 -19.75 -7.19 16.73
CA PRO A 182 -19.46 -5.93 17.42
C PRO A 182 -18.32 -5.13 16.74
N VAL A 183 -17.51 -5.79 15.92
CA VAL A 183 -16.37 -5.18 15.20
C VAL A 183 -16.85 -4.10 14.23
N LEU A 184 -17.99 -4.32 13.56
CA LEU A 184 -18.54 -3.36 12.61
C LEU A 184 -19.01 -2.08 13.31
N LYS A 185 -19.63 -2.20 14.49
CA LYS A 185 -20.03 -1.03 15.30
C LYS A 185 -18.82 -0.16 15.63
N ILE A 186 -17.71 -0.77 16.07
CA ILE A 186 -16.46 -0.05 16.37
C ILE A 186 -15.90 0.65 15.13
N ARG A 187 -15.91 -0.03 13.97
CA ARG A 187 -15.47 0.55 12.69
C ARG A 187 -16.32 1.78 12.32
N ASP A 188 -17.64 1.65 12.43
CA ASP A 188 -18.60 2.69 12.05
C ASP A 188 -18.52 3.90 13.00
N ASP A 189 -18.35 3.67 14.30
CA ASP A 189 -18.13 4.72 15.29
C ASP A 189 -16.87 5.54 14.97
N ILE A 190 -15.79 4.87 14.56
CA ILE A 190 -14.56 5.54 14.16
C ILE A 190 -14.77 6.36 12.89
N HIS A 191 -15.52 5.86 11.91
CA HIS A 191 -15.80 6.60 10.67
C HIS A 191 -16.70 7.81 10.94
N LYS A 192 -17.70 7.65 11.80
CA LYS A 192 -18.58 8.74 12.24
C LYS A 192 -17.78 9.81 12.97
N MET A 193 -16.93 9.42 13.93
CA MET A 193 -16.09 10.35 14.67
C MET A 193 -15.03 11.02 13.77
N ALA A 194 -14.54 10.33 12.75
CA ALA A 194 -13.64 10.92 11.75
C ALA A 194 -14.35 11.94 10.86
N THR A 195 -15.61 11.68 10.49
CA THR A 195 -16.43 12.59 9.67
C THR A 195 -16.73 13.89 10.43
N VAL A 196 -17.09 13.78 11.70
CA VAL A 196 -17.33 14.95 12.58
C VAL A 196 -16.07 15.81 12.72
N ASN A 197 -14.89 15.18 12.80
CA ASN A 197 -13.62 15.87 13.05
C ASN A 197 -12.77 16.09 11.78
N ARG A 198 -13.38 16.10 10.59
CA ARG A 198 -12.65 16.20 9.31
C ARG A 198 -11.77 17.46 9.22
N GLY A 199 -12.20 18.57 9.82
CA GLY A 199 -11.44 19.83 9.86
C GLY A 199 -10.11 19.75 10.59
N ASN A 200 -9.95 18.79 11.51
CA ASN A 200 -8.74 18.68 12.34
C ASN A 200 -7.63 17.83 11.68
N ALA A 201 -7.86 17.25 10.49
CA ALA A 201 -6.92 16.35 9.84
C ALA A 201 -5.58 17.04 9.52
N GLY A 202 -5.62 18.27 9.01
CA GLY A 202 -4.44 19.00 8.52
C GLY A 202 -3.69 19.83 9.56
N THR A 203 -4.26 20.05 10.75
CA THR A 203 -3.70 20.96 11.75
C THR A 203 -2.43 20.38 12.37
N ARG A 204 -1.19 20.64 11.93
CA ARG A 204 -0.01 20.12 12.67
C ARG A 204 -0.01 20.71 14.10
N VAL A 205 0.05 19.83 15.11
CA VAL A 205 0.23 20.18 16.52
C VAL A 205 1.70 19.98 16.83
#